data_AF-A0A962FHZ2-F1
#
_entry.id   AF-A0A962FHZ2-F1
#
_cell.length_a   1.000
_cell.length_b   1.000
_cell.length_c   1.000
_cell.angle_alpha   90.00
_cell.angle_beta   90.00
_cell.angle_gamma   90.00
#
_symmetry.space_group_name_H-M   'P 1'
#
loop_
_entity.id
_entity.type
_entity.pdbx_description
1 polymer ?
#
loop_
_entity_poly.entity_id
_entity_poly.type
_entity_poly.pdbx_seq_one_letter_code
_entity_poly.pdbx_strand_id
1 'polypeptide(L)'
;MPIPYLAIVAAAVAAWLFGAVWFGLLGRPWAVGLGLMSADAPQQRGKPPIFALVFSFVAELVMAAMLNGLLTHLAGPQFGMAPALIGAFFV
;
A
#
# COMPACT_ATOMS: atom_id res chain seq x y z
N MET A 1 -9.59 -23.19 3.98
CA MET A 1 -9.70 -22.18 5.06
C MET A 1 -10.63 -21.09 4.56
N PRO A 2 -11.58 -20.57 5.36
CA PRO A 2 -12.45 -19.49 4.92
C PRO A 2 -11.61 -18.24 4.61
N ILE A 3 -11.88 -17.56 3.49
CA ILE A 3 -11.20 -16.32 3.12
C ILE A 3 -11.62 -15.25 4.15
N PRO A 4 -10.69 -14.68 4.92
CA PRO A 4 -11.02 -13.64 5.90
C PRO A 4 -11.20 -12.31 5.16
N TYR A 5 -12.36 -12.11 4.53
CA TYR A 5 -12.67 -10.88 3.77
C TYR A 5 -12.44 -9.62 4.60
N LEU A 6 -12.71 -9.67 5.92
CA LEU A 6 -12.45 -8.58 6.84
C LEU A 6 -10.94 -8.25 6.95
N ALA A 7 -10.08 -9.26 6.95
CA ALA A 7 -8.63 -9.06 7.00
C ALA A 7 -8.10 -8.45 5.69
N ILE A 8 -8.65 -8.84 4.54
CA ILE A 8 -8.30 -8.26 3.23
C ILE A 8 -8.65 -6.77 3.21
N VAL A 9 -9.86 -6.42 3.62
CA VAL A 9 -10.29 -5.01 3.67
C VAL A 9 -9.47 -4.21 4.68
N ALA A 10 -9.21 -4.77 5.87
CA ALA A 10 -8.39 -4.11 6.88
C ALA A 10 -6.95 -3.87 6.38
N ALA A 11 -6.35 -4.86 5.70
CA ALA A 11 -5.03 -4.73 5.09
C ALA A 11 -5.00 -3.66 4.00
N ALA A 12 -6.00 -3.64 3.11
CA ALA A 12 -6.11 -2.61 2.06
C ALA A 12 -6.23 -1.21 2.65
N VAL A 13 -7.06 -1.01 3.69
CA VAL A 13 -7.20 0.29 4.37
C VAL A 13 -5.88 0.70 5.03
N ALA A 14 -5.21 -0.23 5.73
CA ALA A 14 -3.95 0.05 6.40
C ALA A 14 -2.85 0.44 5.39
N ALA A 15 -2.70 -0.32 4.31
CA ALA A 15 -1.73 -0.05 3.25
C ALA A 15 -2.02 1.27 2.54
N TRP A 16 -3.29 1.54 2.23
CA TRP A 16 -3.70 2.77 1.55
C TRP A 16 -3.45 4.03 2.40
N LEU A 17 -3.78 3.99 3.70
CA LEU A 17 -3.49 5.09 4.63
C LEU A 17 -1.98 5.28 4.80
N PHE A 18 -1.23 4.19 4.95
CA PHE A 18 0.22 4.24 5.03
C PHE A 18 0.83 4.89 3.77
N GLY A 19 0.40 4.47 2.59
CA GLY A 19 0.82 5.04 1.31
C GLY A 19 0.48 6.53 1.19
N ALA A 20 -0.72 6.94 1.63
CA ALA A 20 -1.11 8.35 1.64
C ALA A 20 -0.20 9.20 2.54
N VAL A 21 0.16 8.69 3.72
CA VAL A 21 1.11 9.37 4.62
C VAL A 21 2.53 9.36 4.02
N TRP A 22 2.99 8.22 3.52
CA TRP A 22 4.32 8.05 2.95
C TRP A 22 4.56 9.00 1.76
N PHE A 23 3.69 8.96 0.76
CA PHE A 23 3.81 9.84 -0.41
C PHE A 23 3.40 11.28 -0.12
N GLY A 24 2.53 11.52 0.87
CA GLY A 24 2.20 12.87 1.34
C GLY A 24 3.41 13.59 1.96
N LEU A 25 4.25 12.86 2.70
CA LEU A 25 5.43 13.41 3.38
C LEU A 25 6.69 13.37 2.50
N LEU A 26 6.92 12.25 1.81
CA LEU A 26 8.18 11.97 1.11
C LEU A 26 8.06 12.03 -0.43
N GLY A 27 6.86 12.19 -0.98
CA GLY A 27 6.65 12.17 -2.43
C GLY A 27 7.40 13.29 -3.16
N ARG A 28 7.44 14.51 -2.60
CA ARG A 28 8.17 15.64 -3.19
C ARG A 28 9.70 15.44 -3.19
N PRO A 29 10.37 15.15 -2.05
CA PRO A 29 11.81 14.93 -2.07
C PRO A 29 12.19 13.73 -2.95
N TRP A 30 11.36 12.68 -3.00
CA TRP A 30 11.54 11.58 -3.94
C TRP A 30 11.47 12.02 -5.41
N ALA A 31 10.45 12.78 -5.79
CA ALA A 31 10.29 13.28 -7.16
C ALA A 31 11.42 14.23 -7.58
N VAL A 32 11.91 15.08 -6.67
CA VAL A 32 13.07 15.95 -6.90
C VAL A 32 14.35 15.13 -7.06
N GLY A 33 14.58 14.14 -6.21
CA GLY A 33 15.76 13.27 -6.28
C GLY A 33 15.85 12.46 -7.58
N LEU A 34 14.69 12.11 -8.18
CA LEU A 34 14.61 11.44 -9.48
C LEU A 34 14.66 12.39 -10.69
N GLY A 35 14.75 13.70 -10.48
CA GLY A 35 14.74 14.69 -11.56
C GLY A 35 13.38 14.84 -12.26
N LEU A 36 12.30 14.31 -11.68
CA LEU A 36 10.94 14.45 -12.20
C LEU A 36 10.34 15.83 -11.93
N MET A 37 10.93 16.58 -10.99
CA MET A 37 10.50 17.91 -10.58
C MET A 37 11.70 18.76 -10.16
N SER A 38 11.69 20.05 -10.49
CA SER A 38 12.68 20.99 -9.96
C SER A 38 12.45 21.23 -8.45
N ALA A 39 13.53 21.39 -7.68
CA ALA A 39 13.44 21.73 -6.26
C ALA A 39 12.67 23.04 -6.01
N ASP A 40 12.75 23.98 -6.96
CA ASP A 40 12.10 25.30 -6.90
C ASP A 40 10.64 25.27 -7.36
N ALA A 41 10.18 24.13 -7.90
CA ALA A 41 8.82 24.05 -8.41
C ALA A 41 7.82 24.28 -7.26
N PRO A 42 6.78 25.12 -7.50
CA PRO A 42 5.86 25.51 -6.46
C PRO A 42 5.14 24.27 -5.90
N GLN A 43 5.04 24.21 -4.58
CA GLN A 43 4.26 23.15 -3.93
C GLN A 43 2.81 23.26 -4.42
N GLN A 44 2.31 22.24 -5.12
CA GLN A 44 0.88 22.17 -5.45
C GLN A 44 0.09 22.12 -4.13
N ARG A 45 -0.52 23.25 -3.79
CA ARG A 45 -1.47 23.37 -2.67
C ARG A 45 -2.86 23.03 -3.21
N GLY A 46 -3.18 21.74 -3.23
CA GLY A 46 -4.47 21.25 -3.69
C GLY A 46 -4.79 19.90 -3.11
N LYS A 47 -6.08 19.59 -2.96
CA LYS A 47 -6.51 18.23 -2.64
C LYS A 47 -6.11 17.31 -3.79
N PRO A 48 -5.58 16.09 -3.51
CA PRO A 48 -5.35 15.12 -4.56
C PRO A 48 -6.66 14.83 -5.30
N PRO A 49 -6.62 14.59 -6.62
CA PRO A 49 -7.81 14.30 -7.39
C PRO A 49 -8.51 13.07 -6.81
N ILE A 50 -9.81 13.21 -6.49
CA ILE A 50 -10.60 12.16 -5.83
C ILE A 50 -10.53 10.83 -6.59
N PHE A 51 -10.55 10.90 -7.94
CA PHE A 51 -10.40 9.72 -8.78
C PHE A 51 -9.11 8.94 -8.49
N ALA A 52 -7.97 9.61 -8.27
CA ALA A 52 -6.71 8.93 -7.97
C ALA A 52 -6.73 8.27 -6.57
N LEU A 53 -7.40 8.88 -5.59
CA LEU A 53 -7.59 8.31 -4.26
C LEU A 53 -8.46 7.04 -4.30
N VAL A 54 -9.59 7.10 -5.01
CA VAL A 54 -10.48 5.94 -5.16
C VAL A 54 -9.78 4.83 -5.96
N PHE A 55 -9.13 5.19 -7.07
CA PHE A 55 -8.42 4.23 -7.91
C PHE A 55 -7.29 3.52 -7.16
N SER A 56 -6.47 4.27 -6.41
CA SER A 56 -5.41 3.68 -5.57
C SER A 56 -5.98 2.77 -4.49
N PHE A 57 -7.08 3.13 -3.85
CA PHE A 57 -7.73 2.25 -2.86
C PHE A 57 -8.21 0.93 -3.48
N VAL A 58 -8.83 0.99 -4.67
CA VAL A 58 -9.25 -0.22 -5.40
C VAL A 58 -8.05 -1.07 -5.80
N ALA A 59 -6.95 -0.45 -6.25
CA ALA A 59 -5.72 -1.17 -6.57
C ALA A 59 -5.13 -1.87 -5.33
N GLU A 60 -5.09 -1.21 -4.18
CA GLU A 60 -4.66 -1.80 -2.91
C GLU A 60 -5.56 -2.98 -2.49
N LEU A 61 -6.88 -2.86 -2.68
CA LEU A 61 -7.81 -3.95 -2.39
C LEU A 61 -7.55 -5.18 -3.27
N VAL A 62 -7.28 -4.98 -4.56
CA VAL A 62 -6.89 -6.05 -5.49
C VAL A 62 -5.57 -6.68 -5.05
N MET A 63 -4.56 -5.87 -4.72
CA MET A 63 -3.25 -6.35 -4.25
C MET A 63 -3.38 -7.15 -2.95
N ALA A 64 -4.17 -6.70 -1.98
CA ALA A 64 -4.42 -7.41 -0.74
C ALA A 64 -5.11 -8.77 -0.97
N ALA A 65 -6.07 -8.83 -1.90
CA ALA A 65 -6.72 -10.08 -2.29
C ALA A 65 -5.75 -11.05 -2.98
N MET A 66 -4.92 -10.53 -3.90
CA MET A 66 -3.87 -11.32 -4.56
C MET A 66 -2.85 -11.87 -3.54
N LEU A 67 -2.41 -11.04 -2.61
CA LEU A 67 -1.45 -11.44 -1.57
C LEU A 67 -2.05 -12.51 -0.66
N ASN A 68 -3.31 -12.37 -0.22
CA ASN A 68 -4.01 -13.41 0.52
C ASN A 68 -4.04 -14.74 -0.27
N GLY A 69 -4.33 -14.68 -1.57
CA GLY A 69 -4.27 -15.84 -2.45
C GLY A 69 -2.89 -16.49 -2.48
N LEU A 70 -1.84 -15.71 -2.72
CA LEU A 70 -0.44 -16.14 -2.71
C LEU A 70 -0.04 -16.79 -1.38
N LEU A 71 -0.29 -16.11 -0.26
CA LEU A 71 0.06 -16.60 1.07
C LEU A 71 -0.66 -17.91 1.40
N THR A 72 -1.94 -18.03 1.02
CA THR A 72 -2.71 -19.26 1.22
C THR A 72 -2.09 -20.46 0.45
N HIS A 73 -1.54 -20.23 -0.74
CA HIS A 73 -0.95 -21.30 -1.56
C HIS A 73 0.52 -21.59 -1.21
N LEU A 74 1.30 -20.55 -0.93
CA LEU A 74 2.74 -20.67 -0.72
C LEU A 74 3.11 -21.12 0.69
N ALA A 75 2.34 -20.69 1.67
CA ALA A 75 2.83 -20.74 3.03
C ALA A 75 2.41 -21.99 3.82
N GLY A 76 1.52 -22.81 3.24
CA GLY A 76 1.13 -24.10 3.79
C GLY A 76 0.46 -24.03 5.17
N PRO A 77 0.33 -25.17 5.88
CA PRO A 77 -0.35 -25.25 7.17
C PRO A 77 0.32 -24.43 8.30
N GLN A 78 1.61 -24.11 8.14
CA GLN A 78 2.42 -23.42 9.16
C GLN A 78 2.38 -21.89 9.09
N PHE A 79 1.62 -21.29 8.18
CA PHE A 79 1.57 -19.83 8.08
C PHE A 79 0.67 -19.21 9.14
N GLY A 80 1.32 -18.68 10.17
CA GLY A 80 0.69 -17.92 11.25
C GLY A 80 1.01 -16.43 11.20
N MET A 81 0.49 -15.69 12.18
CA MET A 81 0.66 -14.24 12.28
C MET A 81 2.12 -13.80 12.48
N ALA A 82 2.90 -14.54 13.29
CA ALA A 82 4.30 -14.21 13.56
C ALA A 82 5.20 -14.26 12.30
N PRO A 83 5.25 -15.35 11.52
CA PRO A 83 6.04 -15.38 10.29
C PRO A 83 5.53 -14.38 9.24
N ALA A 84 4.23 -14.07 9.22
CA ALA A 84 3.68 -13.03 8.34
C ALA A 84 4.21 -11.62 8.67
N LEU A 85 4.26 -11.27 9.96
CA LEU A 85 4.79 -9.96 10.40
C LEU A 85 6.30 -9.85 10.18
N ILE A 86 7.06 -10.93 10.39
CA ILE A 86 8.49 -10.97 10.11
C ILE A 86 8.73 -10.79 8.61
N GLY A 87 8.00 -11.53 7.77
CA GLY A 87 8.12 -11.41 6.31
C GLY A 87 7.79 -10.01 5.80
N ALA A 88 6.74 -9.38 6.35
CA ALA A 88 6.34 -8.02 5.99
C ALA A 88 7.36 -6.94 6.38
N PHE A 89 8.29 -7.21 7.30
CA PHE A 89 9.35 -6.26 7.65
C PHE A 89 10.52 -6.28 6.66
N PHE A 90 10.79 -7.44 6.04
CA PHE A 90 11.91 -7.63 5.13
C PHE A 90 11.59 -7.33 3.65
N VAL A 91 10.32 -7.06 3.33
CA VAL A 91 9.80 -6.70 2.01
C VAL A 91 9.22 -5.31 2.07
#